data_AF-A0A953TQP4-F1
#
_entry.id   AF-A0A953TQP4-F1
#
_cell.length_a   1.000
_cell.length_b   1.000
_cell.length_c   1.000
_cell.angle_alpha   90.00
_cell.angle_beta   90.00
_cell.angle_gamma   90.00
#
_symmetry.space_group_name_H-M   'P 1'
#
loop_
_entity.id
_entity.type
_entity.pdbx_description
1 polymer ?
#
loop_
_entity_poly.entity_id
_entity_poly.type
_entity_poly.pdbx_seq_one_letter_code
_entity_poly.pdbx_strand_id
1 'polypeptide(L)'
;MAVQPSRSTSSGLRVVLVLICLGLTPFAGAQTIPVITDLGTLGGANSDVTAVSANGQVAGWAETADGHQHAFSWTLTGGMKDLGTLGGSNSLATAVSATGLVVGYSDTGDGKQHAFSWTNAGGIIDLGTLGGDSSFAYAVNDNGQIAGSAATMGNAAQHAVLWTGGSAVDLGTFGGANSAAVAMNASGQVVGYADTPAGYHAFLWTAPGPMLDLGTLGGANSAAGNVNASGLVAGTSDLDPGTSPPNSRHAFAWSSNGMVDLGTAGFNSFAEGMNSSGQIVGGAEVNGVLKAFSWKAGAIVYLETLGGTQTEARGVTDNGWIYGFSGTAGDAASHAYLRNSEGMIDLGTLGGATFSMAISVDASDAVYGMSFAGAGKNPPVHAVRWILATAPVVTLAIPGYVATADPAGVSVSFTVTATRGTPTCTADGNPFISGGILQIGMHDIVCTATDPATGATGRATASVLVFLLTGAIGPVGPAGPVGPAGPAGPPGAKGDTGATGATGATGPQGPKGDTGPPGSGFSTPTGSLLYLQHGAPRPAGFVYVGSFSQTLPAGPGPAVRLEIDVYVKQ
;
A
#
# COMPACT_ATOMS: atom_id res chain seq x y z
N MET A 1 -3.88 18.97 -78.52
CA MET A 1 -4.34 17.97 -77.54
C MET A 1 -3.23 17.83 -76.51
N ALA A 2 -3.39 18.46 -75.35
CA ALA A 2 -2.39 18.42 -74.27
C ALA A 2 -2.55 17.10 -73.51
N VAL A 3 -1.51 16.26 -73.52
CA VAL A 3 -1.44 15.05 -72.70
C VAL A 3 -0.38 15.30 -71.64
N GLN A 4 -0.80 15.23 -70.37
CA GLN A 4 0.07 15.32 -69.20
C GLN A 4 1.09 14.18 -69.18
N PRO A 5 2.31 14.39 -68.65
CA PRO A 5 3.16 13.27 -68.28
C PRO A 5 2.58 12.56 -67.06
N SER A 6 2.38 11.26 -67.19
CA SER A 6 1.97 10.35 -66.13
C SER A 6 2.92 10.46 -64.92
N ARG A 7 2.35 10.73 -63.73
CA ARG A 7 3.05 10.53 -62.45
C ARG A 7 3.36 9.03 -62.31
N SER A 8 4.63 8.66 -62.50
CA SER A 8 5.14 7.37 -62.07
C SER A 8 5.18 7.35 -60.54
N THR A 9 4.25 6.63 -59.91
CA THR A 9 4.32 6.25 -58.50
C THR A 9 5.48 5.27 -58.32
N SER A 10 6.66 5.77 -57.95
CA SER A 10 7.76 4.91 -57.50
C SER A 10 7.44 4.39 -56.10
N SER A 11 7.15 3.11 -55.99
CA SER A 11 7.07 2.37 -54.72
C SER A 11 8.48 2.30 -54.12
N GLY A 12 8.91 3.37 -53.42
CA GLY A 12 10.20 3.41 -52.74
C GLY A 12 10.17 2.52 -51.50
N LEU A 13 11.16 1.63 -51.37
CA LEU A 13 11.43 0.88 -50.14
C LEU A 13 11.70 1.90 -49.02
N ARG A 14 10.85 1.91 -47.98
CA ARG A 14 11.00 2.77 -46.80
C ARG A 14 11.82 2.03 -45.75
N VAL A 15 13.02 2.51 -45.45
CA VAL A 15 13.79 2.03 -44.31
C VAL A 15 13.41 2.89 -43.10
N VAL A 16 12.93 2.24 -42.06
CA VAL A 16 12.45 2.90 -40.85
C VAL A 16 13.48 2.67 -39.74
N LEU A 17 13.94 3.74 -39.10
CA LEU A 17 14.88 3.69 -37.97
C LEU A 17 14.27 4.40 -36.76
N VAL A 18 13.78 3.63 -35.79
CA VAL A 18 13.24 4.17 -34.52
C VAL A 18 14.37 4.22 -33.48
N LEU A 19 14.60 5.36 -32.82
CA LEU A 19 15.66 5.54 -31.83
C LEU A 19 15.06 6.08 -30.54
N ILE A 20 14.90 5.21 -29.53
CA ILE A 20 14.15 5.50 -28.31
C ILE A 20 15.11 6.02 -27.23
N CYS A 21 14.93 7.27 -26.79
CA CYS A 21 15.66 7.84 -25.66
C CYS A 21 14.76 7.79 -24.42
N LEU A 22 15.00 6.83 -23.52
CA LEU A 22 14.22 6.68 -22.29
C LEU A 22 14.70 7.69 -21.24
N GLY A 23 13.97 8.77 -21.04
CA GLY A 23 14.01 9.53 -19.79
C GLY A 23 13.21 8.77 -18.73
N LEU A 24 13.83 7.82 -18.03
CA LEU A 24 13.24 7.26 -16.82
C LEU A 24 13.40 8.29 -15.71
N THR A 25 12.34 9.04 -15.40
CA THR A 25 12.23 9.70 -14.10
C THR A 25 11.58 8.71 -13.14
N PRO A 26 12.34 8.01 -12.27
CA PRO A 26 11.72 7.47 -11.07
C PRO A 26 11.19 8.68 -10.30
N PHE A 27 9.88 8.86 -10.27
CA PHE A 27 9.31 9.82 -9.33
C PHE A 27 9.63 9.36 -7.91
N ALA A 28 9.80 10.37 -7.04
CA ALA A 28 10.08 10.26 -5.63
C ALA A 28 9.30 9.12 -4.95
N GLY A 29 9.96 8.47 -3.98
CA GLY A 29 9.51 7.26 -3.29
C GLY A 29 8.01 7.19 -3.11
N ALA A 30 7.42 6.05 -3.48
CA ALA A 30 6.00 5.79 -3.38
C ALA A 30 5.49 6.31 -2.02
N GLN A 31 4.72 7.40 -2.05
CA GLN A 31 4.08 7.88 -0.82
C GLN A 31 3.07 6.81 -0.40
N THR A 32 3.26 6.28 0.81
CA THR A 32 2.27 5.44 1.48
C THR A 32 1.09 6.33 1.83
N ILE A 33 0.02 6.22 1.05
CA ILE A 33 -1.24 6.92 1.34
C ILE A 33 -2.16 5.90 2.01
N PRO A 34 -2.56 6.10 3.28
CA PRO A 34 -3.54 5.25 3.91
C PRO A 34 -4.88 5.36 3.19
N VAL A 35 -5.45 4.21 2.82
CA VAL A 35 -6.80 4.13 2.28
C VAL A 35 -7.75 3.80 3.41
N ILE A 36 -8.68 4.72 3.68
CA ILE A 36 -9.68 4.59 4.74
C ILE A 36 -10.96 3.99 4.15
N THR A 37 -11.40 2.89 4.75
CA THR A 37 -12.68 2.25 4.43
C THR A 37 -13.61 2.38 5.63
N ASP A 38 -14.78 2.95 5.42
CA ASP A 38 -15.88 2.94 6.39
C ASP A 38 -16.50 1.54 6.44
N LEU A 39 -16.61 0.96 7.65
CA LEU A 39 -17.21 -0.36 7.83
C LEU A 39 -18.74 -0.30 7.86
N GLY A 40 -19.32 0.90 7.99
CA GLY A 40 -20.75 1.15 8.05
C GLY A 40 -21.33 1.07 9.47
N THR A 41 -22.66 1.06 9.55
CA THR A 41 -23.47 0.92 10.78
C THR A 41 -24.56 -0.13 10.57
N LEU A 42 -25.38 -0.40 11.59
CA LEU A 42 -26.57 -1.27 11.48
C LEU A 42 -27.84 -0.48 11.09
N GLY A 43 -27.65 0.64 10.38
CA GLY A 43 -28.72 1.54 9.94
C GLY A 43 -28.88 2.79 10.80
N GLY A 44 -28.20 2.87 11.95
CA GLY A 44 -28.09 4.06 12.78
C GLY A 44 -26.91 4.97 12.41
N ALA A 45 -26.53 5.87 13.32
CA ALA A 45 -25.53 6.89 13.05
C ALA A 45 -24.11 6.50 13.48
N ASN A 46 -23.97 5.67 14.51
CA ASN A 46 -22.66 5.38 15.10
C ASN A 46 -22.23 3.90 14.97
N SER A 47 -20.93 3.66 14.87
CA SER A 47 -20.29 2.36 15.05
C SER A 47 -18.87 2.53 15.58
N ASP A 48 -18.39 1.54 16.32
CA ASP A 48 -17.05 1.55 16.91
C ASP A 48 -16.44 0.15 16.98
N VAL A 49 -15.11 0.08 16.87
CA VAL A 49 -14.32 -1.15 16.95
C VAL A 49 -13.78 -1.32 18.36
N THR A 50 -14.07 -2.46 18.99
CA THR A 50 -13.52 -2.78 20.32
C THR A 50 -12.44 -3.85 20.24
N ALA A 51 -12.56 -4.79 19.30
CA ALA A 51 -11.60 -5.87 19.14
C ALA A 51 -11.49 -6.35 17.68
N VAL A 52 -10.30 -6.81 17.32
CA VAL A 52 -10.03 -7.43 16.02
C VAL A 52 -9.20 -8.68 16.25
N SER A 53 -9.62 -9.79 15.67
CA SER A 53 -8.87 -11.03 15.73
C SER A 53 -7.76 -11.07 14.68
N ALA A 54 -6.81 -12.00 14.83
CA ALA A 54 -5.69 -12.15 13.91
C ALA A 54 -6.11 -12.39 12.44
N ASN A 55 -7.31 -12.93 12.21
CA ASN A 55 -7.84 -13.21 10.86
C ASN A 55 -8.59 -12.02 10.23
N GLY A 56 -8.64 -10.86 10.90
CA GLY A 56 -9.33 -9.66 10.41
C GLY A 56 -10.85 -9.64 10.67
N GLN A 57 -11.39 -10.57 11.47
CA GLN A 57 -12.75 -10.42 12.01
C GLN A 57 -12.77 -9.33 13.07
N VAL A 58 -13.66 -8.37 12.88
CA VAL A 58 -13.84 -7.19 13.74
C VAL A 58 -15.08 -7.38 14.59
N ALA A 59 -14.99 -7.07 15.87
CA ALA A 59 -16.11 -7.01 16.80
C ALA A 59 -16.19 -5.62 17.42
N GLY A 60 -17.41 -5.21 17.75
CA GLY A 60 -17.69 -3.89 18.29
C GLY A 60 -19.16 -3.68 18.54
N TRP A 61 -19.59 -2.43 18.54
CA TRP A 61 -20.99 -2.04 18.62
C TRP A 61 -21.33 -1.06 17.51
N ALA A 62 -22.58 -1.11 17.05
CA ALA A 62 -23.11 -0.24 16.03
C ALA A 62 -24.57 0.08 16.33
N GLU A 63 -24.99 1.29 15.99
CA GLU A 63 -26.37 1.71 16.14
C GLU A 63 -27.25 1.12 15.06
N THR A 64 -28.40 0.61 15.49
CA THR A 64 -29.50 0.19 14.64
C THR A 64 -30.34 1.39 14.18
N ALA A 65 -31.23 1.18 13.22
CA ALA A 65 -32.09 2.25 12.68
C ALA A 65 -33.03 2.89 13.72
N ASP A 66 -33.34 2.19 14.82
CA ASP A 66 -34.11 2.68 15.95
C ASP A 66 -33.27 3.31 17.07
N GLY A 67 -31.94 3.42 16.87
CA GLY A 67 -31.01 4.13 17.75
C GLY A 67 -30.47 3.32 18.93
N HIS A 68 -30.72 2.01 18.97
CA HIS A 68 -30.13 1.12 19.98
C HIS A 68 -28.73 0.66 19.59
N GLN A 69 -27.89 0.35 20.58
CA GLN A 69 -26.55 -0.17 20.33
C GLN A 69 -26.59 -1.69 20.25
N HIS A 70 -26.22 -2.26 19.12
CA HIS A 70 -26.08 -3.71 18.98
C HIS A 70 -24.62 -4.10 18.75
N ALA A 71 -24.22 -5.21 19.35
CA ALA A 71 -22.97 -5.86 19.07
C ALA A 71 -22.95 -6.29 17.60
N PHE A 72 -21.82 -6.10 16.93
CA PHE A 72 -21.65 -6.57 15.56
C PHE A 72 -20.42 -7.48 15.41
N SER A 73 -20.45 -8.30 14.37
CA SER A 73 -19.29 -8.95 13.80
C SER A 73 -19.13 -8.51 12.36
N TRP A 74 -17.96 -8.02 11.97
CA TRP A 74 -17.65 -7.62 10.59
C TRP A 74 -16.52 -8.46 10.02
N THR A 75 -16.63 -8.81 8.74
CA THR A 75 -15.54 -9.43 7.97
C THR A 75 -15.50 -8.79 6.58
N LEU A 76 -14.33 -8.81 5.95
CA LEU A 76 -14.16 -8.20 4.62
C LEU A 76 -15.13 -8.76 3.57
N THR A 77 -15.40 -10.07 3.62
CA THR A 77 -16.31 -10.74 2.66
C THR A 77 -17.77 -10.75 3.09
N GLY A 78 -18.04 -10.63 4.39
CA GLY A 78 -19.39 -10.73 4.95
C GLY A 78 -20.05 -9.39 5.26
N GLY A 79 -19.29 -8.30 5.30
CA GLY A 79 -19.78 -7.00 5.78
C GLY A 79 -20.11 -7.02 7.28
N MET A 80 -20.85 -6.00 7.73
CA MET A 80 -21.30 -5.88 9.11
C MET A 80 -22.50 -6.78 9.37
N LYS A 81 -22.43 -7.62 10.40
CA LYS A 81 -23.51 -8.49 10.85
C LYS A 81 -23.94 -8.10 12.26
N ASP A 82 -25.23 -7.83 12.43
CA ASP A 82 -25.86 -7.68 13.74
C ASP A 82 -25.86 -9.01 14.51
N LEU A 83 -25.41 -8.99 15.76
CA LEU A 83 -25.42 -10.16 16.64
C LEU A 83 -26.74 -10.29 17.43
N GLY A 84 -27.52 -9.23 17.51
CA GLY A 84 -28.73 -9.11 18.32
C GLY A 84 -28.44 -8.94 19.81
N THR A 85 -29.46 -9.20 20.63
CA THR A 85 -29.41 -9.07 22.09
C THR A 85 -29.92 -10.35 22.77
N LEU A 86 -29.77 -10.44 24.10
CA LEU A 86 -30.36 -11.46 24.96
C LEU A 86 -31.84 -11.18 25.29
N GLY A 87 -32.53 -10.44 24.41
CA GLY A 87 -33.94 -10.08 24.53
C GLY A 87 -34.21 -8.65 25.02
N GLY A 88 -33.16 -7.90 25.41
CA GLY A 88 -33.25 -6.47 25.72
C GLY A 88 -32.95 -5.58 24.52
N SER A 89 -32.63 -4.31 24.79
CA SER A 89 -32.42 -3.28 23.77
C SER A 89 -30.98 -3.16 23.27
N ASN A 90 -29.98 -3.36 24.13
CA ASN A 90 -28.59 -3.12 23.75
C ASN A 90 -27.69 -4.35 23.92
N SER A 91 -26.62 -4.41 23.13
CA SER A 91 -25.51 -5.33 23.27
C SER A 91 -24.21 -4.71 22.79
N LEU A 92 -23.09 -5.11 23.39
CA LEU A 92 -21.76 -4.66 23.02
C LEU A 92 -20.79 -5.83 23.02
N ALA A 93 -20.04 -6.00 21.93
CA ALA A 93 -18.91 -6.92 21.88
C ALA A 93 -17.64 -6.25 22.43
N THR A 94 -16.85 -7.00 23.19
CA THR A 94 -15.63 -6.51 23.86
C THR A 94 -14.38 -7.24 23.38
N ALA A 95 -14.52 -8.51 22.95
CA ALA A 95 -13.40 -9.31 22.47
C ALA A 95 -13.82 -10.32 21.40
N VAL A 96 -12.87 -10.71 20.55
CA VAL A 96 -13.04 -11.73 19.52
C VAL A 96 -11.78 -12.58 19.39
N SER A 97 -11.97 -13.89 19.33
CA SER A 97 -10.88 -14.87 19.13
C SER A 97 -10.65 -15.15 17.64
N ALA A 98 -9.50 -15.74 17.29
CA ALA A 98 -9.20 -16.14 15.91
C ALA A 98 -10.07 -17.30 15.40
N THR A 99 -10.75 -18.03 16.30
CA THR A 99 -11.74 -19.06 15.95
C THR A 99 -13.12 -18.49 15.64
N GLY A 100 -13.30 -17.18 15.82
CA GLY A 100 -14.55 -16.46 15.56
C GLY A 100 -15.57 -16.49 16.68
N LEU A 101 -15.15 -16.86 17.89
CA LEU A 101 -15.93 -16.65 19.11
C LEU A 101 -15.86 -15.17 19.50
N VAL A 102 -17.01 -14.48 19.45
CA VAL A 102 -17.20 -13.09 19.89
C VAL A 102 -17.83 -13.11 21.28
N VAL A 103 -17.35 -12.25 22.18
CA VAL A 103 -17.89 -12.13 23.54
C VAL A 103 -18.15 -10.68 23.90
N GLY A 104 -18.99 -10.48 24.91
CA GLY A 104 -19.35 -9.16 25.37
C GLY A 104 -20.44 -9.23 26.43
N TYR A 105 -21.30 -8.22 26.46
CA TYR A 105 -22.48 -8.20 27.32
C TYR A 105 -23.70 -7.66 26.57
N SER A 106 -24.88 -8.06 27.02
CA SER A 106 -26.15 -7.70 26.41
C SER A 106 -27.22 -7.50 27.47
N ASP A 107 -28.12 -6.57 27.18
CA ASP A 107 -29.36 -6.42 27.91
C ASP A 107 -30.24 -7.67 27.70
N THR A 108 -30.79 -8.18 28.78
CA THR A 108 -31.75 -9.29 28.80
C THR A 108 -33.19 -8.77 28.76
N GLY A 109 -34.15 -9.65 28.45
CA GLY A 109 -35.57 -9.27 28.39
C GLY A 109 -36.18 -8.78 29.72
N ASP A 110 -35.54 -9.07 30.86
CA ASP A 110 -35.91 -8.56 32.18
C ASP A 110 -35.15 -7.29 32.60
N GLY A 111 -34.39 -6.67 31.67
CA GLY A 111 -33.71 -5.40 31.89
C GLY A 111 -32.39 -5.49 32.65
N LYS A 112 -31.81 -6.69 32.75
CA LYS A 112 -30.49 -6.95 33.34
C LYS A 112 -29.40 -6.97 32.26
N GLN A 113 -28.13 -7.08 32.67
CA GLN A 113 -27.01 -7.14 31.74
C GLN A 113 -26.20 -8.40 31.95
N HIS A 114 -26.21 -9.30 30.97
CA HIS A 114 -25.49 -10.56 31.05
C HIS A 114 -24.38 -10.64 30.01
N ALA A 115 -23.28 -11.29 30.41
CA ALA A 115 -22.22 -11.67 29.52
C ALA A 115 -22.77 -12.62 28.45
N PHE A 116 -22.33 -12.45 27.21
CA PHE A 116 -22.70 -13.36 26.12
C PHE A 116 -21.47 -13.94 25.44
N SER A 117 -21.70 -15.07 24.78
CA SER A 117 -20.83 -15.58 23.73
C SER A 117 -21.62 -15.70 22.43
N TRP A 118 -20.94 -15.52 21.30
CA TRP A 118 -21.55 -15.57 19.98
C TRP A 118 -20.66 -16.30 19.00
N THR A 119 -21.28 -17.14 18.18
CA THR A 119 -20.66 -17.69 16.95
C THR A 119 -21.67 -17.62 15.82
N ASN A 120 -21.19 -17.65 14.58
CA ASN A 120 -22.07 -17.63 13.41
C ASN A 120 -23.06 -18.80 13.38
N ALA A 121 -22.68 -19.96 13.94
CA ALA A 121 -23.53 -21.15 14.00
C ALA A 121 -24.44 -21.20 15.23
N GLY A 122 -23.98 -20.70 16.38
CA GLY A 122 -24.69 -20.77 17.65
C GLY A 122 -25.61 -19.59 17.93
N GLY A 123 -25.42 -18.45 17.26
CA GLY A 123 -26.07 -17.20 17.64
C GLY A 123 -25.57 -16.67 18.98
N ILE A 124 -26.33 -15.76 19.58
CA ILE A 124 -26.01 -15.18 20.89
C ILE A 124 -26.44 -16.15 22.00
N ILE A 125 -25.53 -16.42 22.94
CA ILE A 125 -25.72 -17.35 24.05
C ILE A 125 -25.40 -16.62 25.35
N ASP A 126 -26.33 -16.64 26.30
CA ASP A 126 -26.15 -16.13 27.66
C ASP A 126 -25.15 -16.98 28.44
N LEU A 127 -24.12 -16.36 29.02
CA LEU A 127 -23.12 -17.01 29.86
C LEU A 127 -23.51 -17.06 31.35
N GLY A 128 -24.57 -16.35 31.74
CA GLY A 128 -25.10 -16.28 33.09
C GLY A 128 -24.23 -15.48 34.06
N THR A 129 -24.59 -15.56 35.35
CA THR A 129 -23.96 -14.84 36.45
C THR A 129 -23.52 -15.81 37.56
N LEU A 130 -22.95 -15.29 38.66
CA LEU A 130 -22.67 -16.06 39.89
C LEU A 130 -23.86 -16.05 40.87
N GLY A 131 -25.09 -15.93 40.32
CA GLY A 131 -26.34 -15.87 41.08
C GLY A 131 -26.87 -14.45 41.34
N GLY A 132 -26.17 -13.42 40.87
CA GLY A 132 -26.65 -12.04 40.84
C GLY A 132 -27.31 -11.65 39.52
N ASP A 133 -27.44 -10.34 39.29
CA ASP A 133 -28.19 -9.77 38.16
C ASP A 133 -27.30 -9.32 37.00
N SER A 134 -25.98 -9.35 37.12
CA SER A 134 -25.13 -8.92 36.01
C SER A 134 -23.87 -9.74 35.79
N SER A 135 -23.39 -9.74 34.55
CA SER A 135 -22.08 -10.26 34.16
C SER A 135 -21.57 -9.58 32.89
N PHE A 136 -20.25 -9.57 32.75
CA PHE A 136 -19.55 -8.93 31.64
C PHE A 136 -18.37 -9.79 31.21
N ALA A 137 -18.25 -10.11 29.92
CA ALA A 137 -17.06 -10.73 29.35
C ALA A 137 -16.12 -9.66 28.81
N TYR A 138 -14.83 -9.76 29.13
CA TYR A 138 -13.81 -8.77 28.73
C TYR A 138 -12.71 -9.35 27.85
N ALA A 139 -12.40 -10.64 27.98
CA ALA A 139 -11.36 -11.30 27.20
C ALA A 139 -11.76 -12.72 26.79
N VAL A 140 -11.26 -13.15 25.64
CA VAL A 140 -11.45 -14.51 25.11
C VAL A 140 -10.16 -15.00 24.47
N ASN A 141 -9.84 -16.28 24.62
CA ASN A 141 -8.73 -16.92 23.91
C ASN A 141 -9.22 -17.95 22.88
N ASP A 142 -8.29 -18.43 22.05
CA ASP A 142 -8.60 -19.37 20.97
C ASP A 142 -9.01 -20.78 21.46
N ASN A 143 -8.82 -21.08 22.75
CA ASN A 143 -9.31 -22.31 23.37
C ASN A 143 -10.78 -22.19 23.85
N GLY A 144 -11.43 -21.05 23.59
CA GLY A 144 -12.82 -20.80 23.99
C GLY A 144 -13.00 -20.51 25.48
N GLN A 145 -11.92 -20.14 26.18
CA GLN A 145 -11.99 -19.66 27.55
C GLN A 145 -12.32 -18.16 27.53
N ILE A 146 -13.20 -17.73 28.44
CA ILE A 146 -13.69 -16.36 28.51
C ILE A 146 -13.48 -15.84 29.93
N ALA A 147 -12.86 -14.67 30.07
CA ALA A 147 -12.66 -14.01 31.36
C ALA A 147 -13.51 -12.75 31.45
N GLY A 148 -13.94 -12.44 32.67
CA GLY A 148 -14.70 -11.23 32.93
C GLY A 148 -15.05 -11.05 34.40
N SER A 149 -16.21 -10.45 34.65
CA SER A 149 -16.78 -10.31 35.99
C SER A 149 -18.25 -10.72 36.03
N ALA A 150 -18.72 -11.18 37.18
CA ALA A 150 -20.11 -11.54 37.40
C ALA A 150 -20.56 -11.21 38.83
N ALA A 151 -21.78 -10.72 38.95
CA ALA A 151 -22.42 -10.44 40.21
C ALA A 151 -22.73 -11.74 40.95
N THR A 152 -22.39 -11.74 42.25
CA THR A 152 -22.68 -12.84 43.16
C THR A 152 -24.13 -12.81 43.62
N MET A 153 -24.57 -13.90 44.26
CA MET A 153 -25.91 -14.02 44.84
C MET A 153 -26.35 -12.76 45.61
N GLY A 154 -27.53 -12.25 45.25
CA GLY A 154 -28.13 -11.07 45.88
C GLY A 154 -27.45 -9.74 45.52
N ASN A 155 -26.61 -9.70 44.48
CA ASN A 155 -25.85 -8.52 44.06
C ASN A 155 -24.92 -7.97 45.15
N ALA A 156 -24.43 -8.85 46.03
CA ALA A 156 -23.59 -8.46 47.16
C ALA A 156 -22.19 -7.98 46.73
N ALA A 157 -21.69 -8.50 45.60
CA ALA A 157 -20.36 -8.26 45.08
C ALA A 157 -20.30 -8.53 43.57
N GLN A 158 -19.25 -8.05 42.90
CA GLN A 158 -18.83 -8.53 41.59
C GLN A 158 -17.50 -9.28 41.68
N HIS A 159 -17.45 -10.51 41.18
CA HIS A 159 -16.24 -11.32 41.20
C HIS A 159 -15.69 -11.57 39.80
N ALA A 160 -14.37 -11.64 39.71
CA ALA A 160 -13.64 -12.15 38.57
C ALA A 160 -14.07 -13.60 38.31
N VAL A 161 -14.34 -13.90 37.04
CA VAL A 161 -14.87 -15.20 36.64
C VAL A 161 -14.22 -15.67 35.35
N LEU A 162 -14.03 -16.99 35.25
CA LEU A 162 -13.66 -17.68 34.03
C LEU A 162 -14.81 -18.57 33.56
N TRP A 163 -15.32 -18.35 32.36
CA TRP A 163 -16.23 -19.28 31.71
C TRP A 163 -15.44 -20.26 30.83
N THR A 164 -15.74 -21.55 30.97
CA THR A 164 -15.24 -22.60 30.07
C THR A 164 -16.39 -23.56 29.77
N GLY A 165 -16.71 -23.74 28.49
CA GLY A 165 -17.85 -24.59 28.08
C GLY A 165 -19.20 -24.14 28.67
N GLY A 166 -19.39 -22.83 28.85
CA GLY A 166 -20.60 -22.24 29.45
C GLY A 166 -20.69 -22.33 30.98
N SER A 167 -19.73 -22.97 31.65
CA SER A 167 -19.68 -23.02 33.12
C SER A 167 -18.79 -21.92 33.68
N ALA A 168 -19.30 -21.16 34.64
CA ALA A 168 -18.59 -20.10 35.33
C ALA A 168 -17.78 -20.64 36.53
N VAL A 169 -16.51 -20.23 36.63
CA VAL A 169 -15.64 -20.46 37.79
C VAL A 169 -15.36 -19.12 38.45
N ASP A 170 -15.83 -18.94 39.68
CA ASP A 170 -15.50 -17.79 40.52
C ASP A 170 -14.01 -17.84 40.93
N LEU A 171 -13.26 -16.79 40.63
CA LEU A 171 -11.83 -16.68 40.96
C LEU A 171 -11.58 -16.10 42.36
N GLY A 172 -12.60 -15.48 42.98
CA GLY A 172 -12.56 -14.91 44.32
C GLY A 172 -11.97 -13.50 44.42
N THR A 173 -11.56 -13.11 45.63
CA THR A 173 -10.94 -11.81 45.97
C THR A 173 -9.73 -12.00 46.90
N PHE A 174 -9.05 -10.92 47.29
CA PHE A 174 -8.01 -10.94 48.32
C PHE A 174 -8.54 -10.52 49.71
N GLY A 175 -9.82 -10.79 49.97
CA GLY A 175 -10.49 -10.48 51.24
C GLY A 175 -11.31 -9.19 51.22
N GLY A 176 -11.33 -8.46 50.10
CA GLY A 176 -12.32 -7.41 49.82
C GLY A 176 -13.57 -7.94 49.10
N ALA A 177 -14.41 -7.03 48.64
CA ALA A 177 -15.71 -7.38 48.08
C ALA A 177 -15.67 -7.70 46.58
N ASN A 178 -14.83 -7.02 45.78
CA ASN A 178 -14.90 -7.13 44.33
C ASN A 178 -13.62 -7.63 43.68
N SER A 179 -13.76 -8.15 42.46
CA SER A 179 -12.66 -8.45 41.55
C SER A 179 -13.16 -8.46 40.11
N ALA A 180 -12.25 -8.29 39.15
CA ALA A 180 -12.56 -8.43 37.72
C ALA A 180 -11.36 -9.00 36.96
N ALA A 181 -11.63 -9.95 36.07
CA ALA A 181 -10.63 -10.49 35.15
C ALA A 181 -10.68 -9.75 33.81
N VAL A 182 -9.60 -9.04 33.47
CA VAL A 182 -9.57 -8.05 32.38
C VAL A 182 -8.93 -8.61 31.11
N ALA A 183 -7.89 -9.43 31.25
CA ALA A 183 -7.16 -9.99 30.13
C ALA A 183 -6.73 -11.44 30.37
N MET A 184 -6.44 -12.14 29.28
CA MET A 184 -5.89 -13.49 29.33
C MET A 184 -4.96 -13.77 28.16
N ASN A 185 -4.10 -14.77 28.30
CA ASN A 185 -3.30 -15.28 27.20
C ASN A 185 -3.79 -16.65 26.69
N ALA A 186 -3.18 -17.13 25.62
CA ALA A 186 -3.51 -18.41 24.99
C ALA A 186 -3.26 -19.65 25.89
N SER A 187 -2.44 -19.52 26.93
CA SER A 187 -2.20 -20.61 27.90
C SER A 187 -3.25 -20.67 29.01
N GLY A 188 -4.22 -19.76 29.01
CA GLY A 188 -5.27 -19.68 30.04
C GLY A 188 -4.82 -18.98 31.32
N GLN A 189 -3.73 -18.22 31.28
CA GLN A 189 -3.38 -17.31 32.37
C GLN A 189 -4.29 -16.09 32.30
N VAL A 190 -4.86 -15.71 33.43
CA VAL A 190 -5.84 -14.62 33.55
C VAL A 190 -5.28 -13.55 34.47
N VAL A 191 -5.43 -12.29 34.09
CA VAL A 191 -5.01 -11.14 34.90
C VAL A 191 -6.13 -10.13 35.06
N GLY A 192 -6.04 -9.33 36.11
CA GLY A 192 -7.00 -8.29 36.41
C GLY A 192 -6.69 -7.62 37.74
N TYR A 193 -7.71 -7.27 38.50
CA TYR A 193 -7.58 -6.74 39.86
C TYR A 193 -8.56 -7.42 40.83
N ALA A 194 -8.20 -7.44 42.10
CA ALA A 194 -9.03 -7.94 43.19
C ALA A 194 -8.87 -7.08 44.45
N ASP A 195 -9.99 -6.80 45.10
CA ASP A 195 -10.03 -6.01 46.33
C ASP A 195 -9.33 -6.76 47.47
N THR A 196 -8.53 -6.00 48.20
CA THR A 196 -8.01 -6.33 49.52
C THR A 196 -8.82 -5.56 50.58
N PRO A 197 -8.59 -5.79 51.89
CA PRO A 197 -9.20 -4.94 52.91
C PRO A 197 -8.77 -3.46 52.88
N ALA A 198 -7.71 -3.10 52.15
CA ALA A 198 -7.08 -1.77 52.19
C ALA A 198 -6.94 -1.08 50.82
N GLY A 199 -7.36 -1.72 49.73
CA GLY A 199 -7.18 -1.26 48.35
C GLY A 199 -7.56 -2.36 47.36
N TYR A 200 -6.96 -2.36 46.17
CA TYR A 200 -7.10 -3.46 45.20
C TYR A 200 -5.76 -3.77 44.55
N HIS A 201 -5.45 -5.05 44.37
CA HIS A 201 -4.18 -5.47 43.80
C HIS A 201 -4.39 -6.18 42.47
N ALA A 202 -3.41 -6.03 41.59
CA ALA A 202 -3.29 -6.80 40.38
C ALA A 202 -3.12 -8.28 40.74
N PHE A 203 -3.75 -9.17 39.97
CA PHE A 203 -3.59 -10.61 40.15
C PHE A 203 -3.13 -11.30 38.87
N LEU A 204 -2.51 -12.47 39.04
CA LEU A 204 -2.34 -13.50 38.02
C LEU A 204 -3.02 -14.79 38.50
N TRP A 205 -3.82 -15.40 37.65
CA TRP A 205 -4.49 -16.67 37.94
C TRP A 205 -4.13 -17.71 36.88
N THR A 206 -3.94 -18.96 37.30
CA THR A 206 -3.68 -20.10 36.40
C THR A 206 -4.37 -21.35 36.97
N ALA A 207 -5.08 -22.09 36.12
CA ALA A 207 -5.79 -23.30 36.52
C ALA A 207 -4.84 -24.49 36.77
N PRO A 208 -5.16 -25.40 37.72
CA PRO A 208 -5.99 -25.18 38.89
C PRO A 208 -5.13 -24.49 39.98
N GLY A 209 -5.52 -23.30 40.42
CA GLY A 209 -4.77 -22.56 41.43
C GLY A 209 -5.57 -21.40 42.02
N PRO A 210 -5.14 -20.85 43.17
CA PRO A 210 -5.67 -19.58 43.66
C PRO A 210 -5.15 -18.41 42.82
N MET A 211 -5.76 -17.23 42.98
CA MET A 211 -5.18 -15.99 42.47
C MET A 211 -3.85 -15.71 43.17
N LEU A 212 -2.83 -15.36 42.40
CA LEU A 212 -1.56 -14.81 42.88
C LEU A 212 -1.68 -13.29 42.97
N ASP A 213 -1.48 -12.74 44.15
CA ASP A 213 -1.34 -11.29 44.36
C ASP A 213 0.02 -10.83 43.83
N LEU A 214 0.00 -9.85 42.90
CA LEU A 214 1.21 -9.30 42.29
C LEU A 214 1.83 -8.15 43.11
N GLY A 215 1.12 -7.65 44.12
CA GLY A 215 1.52 -6.52 44.95
C GLY A 215 1.39 -5.18 44.25
N THR A 216 2.12 -4.18 44.75
CA THR A 216 2.13 -2.79 44.24
C THR A 216 3.56 -2.27 44.19
N LEU A 217 3.75 -1.09 43.59
CA LEU A 217 5.00 -0.29 43.63
C LEU A 217 5.14 0.51 44.94
N GLY A 218 4.49 0.07 46.02
CA GLY A 218 4.54 0.70 47.35
C GLY A 218 3.26 1.45 47.75
N GLY A 219 2.36 1.72 46.80
CA GLY A 219 1.04 2.30 47.07
C GLY A 219 -0.02 1.26 47.48
N ALA A 220 -1.27 1.70 47.56
CA ALA A 220 -2.39 0.85 47.97
C ALA A 220 -3.03 0.07 46.81
N ASN A 221 -2.83 0.51 45.56
CA ASN A 221 -3.56 -0.03 44.43
C ASN A 221 -2.66 -0.46 43.27
N SER A 222 -3.04 -1.55 42.60
CA SER A 222 -2.50 -1.96 41.31
C SER A 222 -3.55 -2.71 40.48
N ALA A 223 -3.45 -2.63 39.15
CA ALA A 223 -4.31 -3.35 38.24
C ALA A 223 -3.52 -3.83 37.02
N ALA A 224 -3.68 -5.09 36.66
CA ALA A 224 -3.09 -5.67 35.45
C ALA A 224 -4.08 -5.54 34.27
N GLY A 225 -3.58 -5.04 33.14
CA GLY A 225 -4.35 -4.89 31.90
C GLY A 225 -3.90 -5.84 30.79
N ASN A 226 -2.68 -6.38 30.85
CA ASN A 226 -2.14 -7.23 29.80
C ASN A 226 -1.33 -8.41 30.38
N VAL A 227 -1.36 -9.54 29.66
CA VAL A 227 -0.49 -10.69 29.89
C VAL A 227 -0.06 -11.29 28.56
N ASN A 228 1.24 -11.47 28.32
CA ASN A 228 1.71 -12.11 27.09
C ASN A 228 1.90 -13.62 27.23
N ALA A 229 2.30 -14.28 26.14
CA ALA A 229 2.51 -15.73 26.08
C ALA A 229 3.61 -16.26 27.02
N SER A 230 4.55 -15.42 27.45
CA SER A 230 5.60 -15.79 28.41
C SER A 230 5.17 -15.65 29.88
N GLY A 231 3.97 -15.11 30.13
CA GLY A 231 3.49 -14.77 31.47
C GLY A 231 4.00 -13.42 32.00
N LEU A 232 4.59 -12.57 31.14
CA LEU A 232 4.88 -11.19 31.49
C LEU A 232 3.55 -10.44 31.62
N VAL A 233 3.37 -9.74 32.75
CA VAL A 233 2.16 -8.97 33.04
C VAL A 233 2.49 -7.48 33.02
N ALA A 234 1.60 -6.65 32.50
CA ALA A 234 1.72 -5.20 32.56
C ALA A 234 0.39 -4.55 32.97
N GLY A 235 0.52 -3.35 33.52
CA GLY A 235 -0.62 -2.54 33.94
C GLY A 235 -0.16 -1.30 34.66
N THR A 236 -0.93 -0.86 35.66
CA THR A 236 -0.70 0.37 36.41
C THR A 236 -0.67 0.09 37.90
N SER A 237 0.22 0.75 38.64
CA SER A 237 0.31 0.65 40.09
C SER A 237 0.53 2.03 40.71
N ASP A 238 -0.11 2.27 41.86
CA ASP A 238 0.18 3.40 42.72
C ASP A 238 1.62 3.25 43.26
N LEU A 239 2.35 4.37 43.31
CA LEU A 239 3.62 4.50 44.00
C LEU A 239 3.42 4.74 45.50
N ASP A 240 4.49 4.59 46.27
CA ASP A 240 4.53 4.95 47.70
C ASP A 240 3.92 6.35 47.94
N PRO A 241 2.98 6.52 48.90
CA PRO A 241 2.39 7.82 49.24
C PRO A 241 3.38 8.92 49.62
N GLY A 242 4.62 8.57 49.98
CA GLY A 242 5.72 9.50 50.20
C GLY A 242 6.27 10.15 48.91
N THR A 243 5.82 9.71 47.74
CA THR A 243 6.14 10.33 46.45
C THR A 243 5.43 11.68 46.29
N SER A 244 6.09 12.64 45.66
CA SER A 244 5.53 13.97 45.36
C SER A 244 5.27 14.05 43.86
N PRO A 245 4.02 14.27 43.41
CA PRO A 245 2.81 14.49 44.18
C PRO A 245 2.21 13.18 44.74
N PRO A 246 1.42 13.26 45.83
CA PRO A 246 0.73 12.11 46.38
C PRO A 246 -0.23 11.49 45.35
N ASN A 247 -0.42 10.16 45.44
CA ASN A 247 -1.24 9.36 44.52
C ASN A 247 -0.69 9.25 43.08
N SER A 248 0.64 9.30 42.92
CA SER A 248 1.29 9.02 41.65
C SER A 248 1.07 7.57 41.22
N ARG A 249 0.85 7.34 39.92
CA ARG A 249 0.59 6.04 39.31
C ARG A 249 1.56 5.77 38.18
N HIS A 250 2.20 4.62 38.20
CA HIS A 250 3.17 4.24 37.18
C HIS A 250 2.78 2.95 36.49
N ALA A 251 3.09 2.89 35.20
CA ALA A 251 3.08 1.67 34.43
C ALA A 251 4.10 0.70 35.04
N PHE A 252 3.72 -0.58 35.14
CA PHE A 252 4.61 -1.63 35.65
C PHE A 252 4.75 -2.78 34.65
N ALA A 253 5.84 -3.54 34.82
CA ALA A 253 5.99 -4.90 34.32
C ALA A 253 6.15 -5.86 35.52
N TRP A 254 5.47 -7.00 35.50
CA TRP A 254 5.60 -8.04 36.51
C TRP A 254 6.03 -9.36 35.89
N SER A 255 6.97 -10.02 36.55
CA SER A 255 7.47 -11.36 36.21
C SER A 255 7.65 -12.18 37.49
N SER A 256 8.19 -13.40 37.38
CA SER A 256 8.56 -14.20 38.56
C SER A 256 9.59 -13.53 39.49
N ASN A 257 10.28 -12.49 39.03
CA ASN A 257 11.19 -11.68 39.84
C ASN A 257 10.48 -10.53 40.60
N GLY A 258 9.16 -10.40 40.45
CA GLY A 258 8.35 -9.35 41.05
C GLY A 258 7.96 -8.22 40.10
N MET A 259 7.31 -7.20 40.68
CA MET A 259 6.87 -6.00 39.99
C MET A 259 8.03 -5.01 39.82
N VAL A 260 8.13 -4.40 38.64
CA VAL A 260 9.13 -3.39 38.30
C VAL A 260 8.43 -2.19 37.68
N ASP A 261 8.76 -0.99 38.16
CA ASP A 261 8.37 0.28 37.54
C ASP A 261 9.07 0.42 36.18
N LEU A 262 8.32 0.80 35.14
CA LEU A 262 8.89 0.99 33.80
C LEU A 262 9.82 2.22 33.70
N GLY A 263 9.83 3.10 34.70
CA GLY A 263 10.68 4.29 34.75
C GLY A 263 10.17 5.43 33.87
N THR A 264 8.86 5.59 33.77
CA THR A 264 8.25 6.70 33.02
C THR A 264 8.54 8.03 33.71
N ALA A 265 8.86 9.05 32.91
CA ALA A 265 8.75 10.44 33.31
C ALA A 265 7.29 10.82 33.57
N GLY A 266 7.10 11.76 34.50
CA GLY A 266 5.78 12.15 34.97
C GLY A 266 5.38 11.46 36.26
N PHE A 267 4.14 11.71 36.67
CA PHE A 267 3.55 11.15 37.90
C PHE A 267 2.38 10.22 37.60
N ASN A 268 1.99 10.12 36.34
CA ASN A 268 0.87 9.32 35.89
C ASN A 268 1.24 8.62 34.57
N SER A 269 1.31 7.30 34.59
CA SER A 269 1.52 6.46 33.41
C SER A 269 0.81 5.13 33.54
N PHE A 270 0.53 4.53 32.39
CA PHE A 270 -0.23 3.29 32.26
C PHE A 270 0.23 2.49 31.05
N ALA A 271 0.21 1.16 31.16
CA ALA A 271 0.45 0.25 30.05
C ALA A 271 -0.88 -0.12 29.38
N GLU A 272 -0.95 -0.03 28.06
CA GLU A 272 -2.15 -0.34 27.26
C GLU A 272 -1.96 -1.62 26.44
N GLY A 273 -0.75 -1.85 25.93
CA GLY A 273 -0.49 -2.97 25.03
C GLY A 273 0.88 -3.61 25.26
N MET A 274 0.96 -4.89 24.89
CA MET A 274 2.17 -5.68 24.99
C MET A 274 2.21 -6.70 23.86
N ASN A 275 3.40 -6.98 23.33
CA ASN A 275 3.61 -8.08 22.38
C ASN A 275 4.31 -9.30 23.01
N SER A 276 4.38 -10.39 22.26
CA SER A 276 5.00 -11.66 22.68
C SER A 276 6.50 -11.51 23.01
N SER A 277 7.18 -10.52 22.44
CA SER A 277 8.60 -10.24 22.71
C SER A 277 8.86 -9.49 24.03
N GLY A 278 7.79 -9.16 24.77
CA GLY A 278 7.87 -8.39 26.02
C GLY A 278 8.09 -6.89 25.81
N GLN A 279 7.78 -6.37 24.62
CA GLN A 279 7.67 -4.92 24.41
C GLN A 279 6.33 -4.45 24.97
N ILE A 280 6.35 -3.41 25.80
CA ILE A 280 5.18 -2.79 26.41
C ILE A 280 5.03 -1.39 25.84
N VAL A 281 3.81 -0.94 25.58
CA VAL A 281 3.49 0.42 25.17
C VAL A 281 2.35 0.98 26.00
N GLY A 282 2.26 2.30 26.07
CA GLY A 282 1.19 2.98 26.78
C GLY A 282 1.40 4.49 26.78
N GLY A 283 0.75 5.17 27.73
CA GLY A 283 0.81 6.63 27.88
C GLY A 283 1.45 7.05 29.20
N ALA A 284 2.17 8.17 29.19
CA ALA A 284 2.64 8.84 30.40
C ALA A 284 2.47 10.36 30.28
N GLU A 285 2.07 10.99 31.38
CA GLU A 285 1.87 12.43 31.45
C GLU A 285 3.20 13.14 31.73
N VAL A 286 3.76 13.79 30.72
CA VAL A 286 5.02 14.52 30.81
C VAL A 286 4.74 16.02 30.71
N ASN A 287 4.92 16.75 31.81
CA ASN A 287 4.64 18.19 31.92
C ASN A 287 3.18 18.56 31.54
N GLY A 288 2.21 17.76 31.98
CA GLY A 288 0.78 18.00 31.69
C GLY A 288 0.33 17.55 30.31
N VAL A 289 1.19 16.86 29.54
CA VAL A 289 0.89 16.41 28.18
C VAL A 289 1.06 14.89 28.09
N LEU A 290 0.07 14.21 27.52
CA LEU A 290 0.13 12.77 27.30
C LEU A 290 1.15 12.43 26.22
N LYS A 291 2.10 11.55 26.57
CA LYS A 291 3.15 11.04 25.69
C LYS A 291 3.14 9.52 25.65
N ALA A 292 2.99 8.97 24.47
CA ALA A 292 3.18 7.56 24.20
C ALA A 292 4.62 7.15 24.52
N PHE A 293 4.78 5.96 25.09
CA PHE A 293 6.08 5.35 25.31
C PHE A 293 6.12 3.92 24.75
N SER A 294 7.32 3.44 24.49
CA SER A 294 7.63 2.03 24.32
C SER A 294 8.72 1.63 25.30
N TRP A 295 8.48 0.55 26.04
CA TRP A 295 9.41 -0.05 26.97
C TRP A 295 9.80 -1.45 26.51
N LYS A 296 11.09 -1.78 26.59
CA LYS A 296 11.59 -3.14 26.36
C LYS A 296 12.88 -3.37 27.15
N ALA A 297 12.92 -4.47 27.91
CA ALA A 297 14.11 -4.92 28.64
C ALA A 297 14.77 -3.81 29.50
N GLY A 298 13.95 -3.03 30.22
CA GLY A 298 14.41 -1.96 31.12
C GLY A 298 14.72 -0.62 30.45
N ALA A 299 14.61 -0.52 29.12
CA ALA A 299 14.77 0.73 28.40
C ALA A 299 13.41 1.30 27.99
N ILE A 300 13.20 2.58 28.27
CA ILE A 300 12.02 3.34 27.84
C ILE A 300 12.38 4.34 26.73
N VAL A 301 11.49 4.45 25.74
CA VAL A 301 11.59 5.40 24.64
C VAL A 301 10.25 6.12 24.51
N TYR A 302 10.27 7.44 24.61
CA TYR A 302 9.11 8.28 24.30
C TYR A 302 8.96 8.43 22.79
N LEU A 303 7.73 8.29 22.31
CA LEU A 303 7.44 8.36 20.88
C LEU A 303 7.24 9.80 20.44
N GLU A 304 7.55 10.05 19.17
CA GLU A 304 7.26 11.30 18.49
C GLU A 304 5.75 11.59 18.36
N THR A 305 5.40 12.73 17.77
CA THR A 305 4.03 13.11 17.43
C THR A 305 3.93 13.39 15.93
N LEU A 306 2.71 13.47 15.39
CA LEU A 306 2.39 13.97 14.05
C LEU A 306 2.49 15.51 13.93
N GLY A 307 3.37 16.13 14.72
CA GLY A 307 3.58 17.58 14.77
C GLY A 307 2.79 18.31 15.87
N GLY A 308 1.93 17.61 16.59
CA GLY A 308 1.20 18.14 17.75
C GLY A 308 1.93 17.94 19.08
N THR A 309 1.21 18.15 20.18
CA THR A 309 1.75 18.01 21.54
C THR A 309 1.47 16.64 22.15
N GLN A 310 0.30 16.05 21.91
CA GLN A 310 -0.13 14.79 22.54
C GLN A 310 0.08 13.56 21.65
N THR A 311 0.31 12.41 22.27
CA THR A 311 0.36 11.11 21.60
C THR A 311 0.07 10.00 22.61
N GLU A 312 -0.64 8.95 22.19
CA GLU A 312 -0.93 7.76 22.99
C GLU A 312 -0.70 6.50 22.15
N ALA A 313 -0.13 5.46 22.77
CA ALA A 313 -0.04 4.14 22.16
C ALA A 313 -1.13 3.25 22.76
N ARG A 314 -2.02 2.74 21.90
CA ARG A 314 -3.10 1.80 22.27
C ARG A 314 -2.65 0.35 22.18
N GLY A 315 -1.62 0.07 21.38
CA GLY A 315 -1.10 -1.28 21.30
C GLY A 315 0.15 -1.43 20.44
N VAL A 316 0.68 -2.64 20.47
CA VAL A 316 1.90 -3.02 19.76
C VAL A 316 1.75 -4.44 19.21
N THR A 317 2.08 -4.63 17.95
CA THR A 317 2.04 -5.92 17.27
C THR A 317 3.30 -6.74 17.55
N ASP A 318 3.28 -8.03 17.22
CA ASP A 318 4.46 -8.90 17.34
C ASP A 318 5.60 -8.53 16.39
N ASN A 319 5.31 -7.90 15.24
CA ASN A 319 6.33 -7.33 14.36
C ASN A 319 6.82 -5.94 14.84
N GLY A 320 6.34 -5.45 15.98
CA GLY A 320 6.83 -4.26 16.67
C GLY A 320 6.24 -2.94 16.16
N TRP A 321 5.17 -2.99 15.37
CA TRP A 321 4.43 -1.79 14.99
C TRP A 321 3.60 -1.29 16.15
N ILE A 322 3.66 0.01 16.40
CA ILE A 322 2.93 0.66 17.48
C ILE A 322 1.80 1.48 16.86
N TYR A 323 0.60 1.41 17.43
CA TYR A 323 -0.56 2.13 16.92
C TYR A 323 -1.30 2.85 18.04
N GLY A 324 -2.03 3.90 17.69
CA GLY A 324 -2.81 4.70 18.62
C GLY A 324 -3.29 5.98 17.96
N PHE A 325 -3.24 7.11 18.67
CA PHE A 325 -3.55 8.43 18.12
C PHE A 325 -2.49 9.46 18.51
N SER A 326 -2.31 10.47 17.66
CA SER A 326 -1.40 11.58 17.90
C SER A 326 -2.01 12.90 17.45
N GLY A 327 -1.73 13.97 18.19
CA GLY A 327 -2.01 15.34 17.78
C GLY A 327 -1.25 15.70 16.50
N THR A 328 -1.92 16.39 15.59
CA THR A 328 -1.35 16.92 14.34
C THR A 328 -0.76 18.31 14.56
N ALA A 329 -0.07 18.86 13.56
CA ALA A 329 0.54 20.19 13.62
C ALA A 329 -0.42 21.27 14.17
N GLY A 330 -0.03 21.89 15.29
CA GLY A 330 -0.81 22.91 15.97
C GLY A 330 -2.01 22.40 16.77
N ASP A 331 -2.10 21.08 17.00
CA ASP A 331 -3.18 20.39 17.73
C ASP A 331 -4.59 20.69 17.20
N ALA A 332 -4.69 20.97 15.90
CA ALA A 332 -5.97 21.20 15.24
C ALA A 332 -6.82 19.93 15.11
N ALA A 333 -6.17 18.75 15.14
CA ALA A 333 -6.79 17.44 15.09
C ALA A 333 -5.93 16.40 15.84
N SER A 334 -6.52 15.23 16.13
CA SER A 334 -5.78 14.03 16.52
C SER A 334 -6.07 12.92 15.53
N HIS A 335 -5.03 12.36 14.91
CA HIS A 335 -5.19 11.31 13.92
C HIS A 335 -4.69 9.97 14.48
N ALA A 336 -5.34 8.90 14.02
CA ALA A 336 -4.81 7.56 14.14
C ALA A 336 -3.42 7.50 13.50
N TYR A 337 -2.50 6.77 14.13
CA TYR A 337 -1.18 6.54 13.56
C TYR A 337 -0.80 5.07 13.60
N LEU A 338 0.13 4.73 12.71
CA LEU A 338 0.91 3.50 12.77
C LEU A 338 2.39 3.86 12.75
N ARG A 339 3.19 3.31 13.66
CA ARG A 339 4.61 3.62 13.81
C ARG A 339 5.45 2.37 13.60
N ASN A 340 6.44 2.49 12.73
CA ASN A 340 7.47 1.47 12.51
C ASN A 340 8.87 2.04 12.81
N SER A 341 9.93 1.35 12.37
CA SER A 341 11.32 1.80 12.55
C SER A 341 11.69 3.05 11.73
N GLU A 342 10.93 3.36 10.68
CA GLU A 342 11.13 4.52 9.80
C GLU A 342 10.45 5.78 10.33
N GLY A 343 9.43 5.63 11.18
CA GLY A 343 8.75 6.72 11.87
C GLY A 343 7.24 6.50 12.00
N MET A 344 6.53 7.56 12.38
CA MET A 344 5.07 7.60 12.41
C MET A 344 4.48 7.83 11.01
N ILE A 345 3.44 7.06 10.70
CA ILE A 345 2.59 7.18 9.54
C ILE A 345 1.24 7.71 10.03
N ASP A 346 0.85 8.89 9.54
CA ASP A 346 -0.48 9.45 9.75
C ASP A 346 -1.50 8.64 8.94
N LEU A 347 -2.50 8.06 9.62
CA LEU A 347 -3.57 7.28 8.98
C LEU A 347 -4.76 8.17 8.54
N GLY A 348 -4.82 9.41 9.01
CA GLY A 348 -5.87 10.37 8.67
C GLY A 348 -7.24 10.06 9.27
N THR A 349 -8.25 10.77 8.79
CA THR A 349 -9.64 10.70 9.27
C THR A 349 -10.63 10.51 8.12
N LEU A 350 -11.75 9.87 8.42
CA LEU A 350 -12.88 9.74 7.51
C LEU A 350 -13.58 11.11 7.31
N GLY A 351 -13.79 11.50 6.05
CA GLY A 351 -14.58 12.70 5.72
C GLY A 351 -13.98 14.02 6.21
N GLY A 352 -12.67 14.08 6.49
CA GLY A 352 -11.99 15.30 6.95
C GLY A 352 -12.31 15.70 8.39
N ALA A 353 -12.70 14.74 9.23
CA ALA A 353 -12.93 14.98 10.65
C ALA A 353 -11.64 15.31 11.42
N THR A 354 -11.77 15.71 12.68
CA THR A 354 -10.64 16.12 13.54
C THR A 354 -10.16 15.04 14.50
N PHE A 355 -10.82 13.87 14.53
CA PHE A 355 -10.43 12.78 15.43
C PHE A 355 -10.54 11.42 14.74
N SER A 356 -9.47 10.62 14.84
CA SER A 356 -9.46 9.19 14.62
C SER A 356 -8.49 8.50 15.58
N MET A 357 -8.71 7.21 15.82
CA MET A 357 -7.86 6.40 16.70
C MET A 357 -7.75 4.97 16.17
N ALA A 358 -6.52 4.45 16.12
CA ALA A 358 -6.26 3.04 15.84
C ALA A 358 -6.38 2.19 17.11
N ILE A 359 -7.07 1.05 17.00
CA ILE A 359 -7.39 0.15 18.12
C ILE A 359 -6.72 -1.22 17.95
N SER A 360 -6.58 -1.71 16.73
CA SER A 360 -5.95 -3.01 16.48
C SER A 360 -5.37 -3.10 15.08
N VAL A 361 -4.48 -4.07 14.88
CA VAL A 361 -3.86 -4.41 13.61
C VAL A 361 -3.98 -5.92 13.41
N ASP A 362 -4.49 -6.34 12.25
CA ASP A 362 -4.60 -7.76 11.92
C ASP A 362 -3.28 -8.33 11.37
N ALA A 363 -3.23 -9.64 11.14
CA ALA A 363 -2.03 -10.30 10.61
C ALA A 363 -1.67 -9.90 9.16
N SER A 364 -2.56 -9.18 8.46
CA SER A 364 -2.32 -8.60 7.14
C SER A 364 -1.83 -7.15 7.18
N ASP A 365 -1.46 -6.67 8.37
CA ASP A 365 -1.01 -5.30 8.61
C ASP A 365 -2.08 -4.23 8.34
N ALA A 366 -3.36 -4.64 8.26
CA ALA A 366 -4.47 -3.71 8.17
C ALA A 366 -4.80 -3.16 9.56
N VAL A 367 -4.97 -1.85 9.65
CA VAL A 367 -5.27 -1.16 10.91
C VAL A 367 -6.76 -0.93 11.00
N TYR A 368 -7.32 -1.10 12.20
CA TYR A 368 -8.74 -0.91 12.47
C TYR A 368 -8.92 -0.01 13.68
N GLY A 369 -10.04 0.69 13.73
CA GLY A 369 -10.37 1.56 14.83
C GLY A 369 -11.56 2.44 14.49
N MET A 370 -11.52 3.68 14.96
CA MET A 370 -12.63 4.61 14.84
C MET A 370 -12.19 5.90 14.16
N SER A 371 -13.14 6.52 13.45
CA SER A 371 -13.01 7.89 12.98
C SER A 371 -14.34 8.60 13.12
N PHE A 372 -14.29 9.88 13.49
CA PHE A 372 -15.43 10.75 13.28
C PHE A 372 -15.70 10.85 11.76
N ALA A 373 -16.97 10.94 11.39
CA ALA A 373 -17.43 11.01 10.01
C ALA A 373 -17.99 12.41 9.73
N GLY A 374 -17.10 13.35 9.44
CA GLY A 374 -17.42 14.73 9.06
C GLY A 374 -17.05 15.80 10.09
N ALA A 375 -17.41 17.06 9.79
CA ALA A 375 -17.10 18.24 10.58
C ALA A 375 -18.33 18.76 11.35
N GLY A 376 -18.11 19.35 12.53
CA GLY A 376 -19.17 20.01 13.31
C GLY A 376 -19.15 19.64 14.79
N LYS A 377 -20.20 20.07 15.52
CA LYS A 377 -20.41 19.65 16.92
C LYS A 377 -21.09 18.27 16.90
N ASN A 378 -20.45 17.27 17.49
CA ASN A 378 -20.90 15.88 17.60
C ASN A 378 -21.11 15.18 16.23
N PRO A 379 -20.06 15.08 15.38
CA PRO A 379 -20.14 14.23 14.20
C PRO A 379 -20.34 12.75 14.62
N PRO A 380 -21.00 11.94 13.77
CA PRO A 380 -21.11 10.51 14.01
C PRO A 380 -19.74 9.85 14.07
N VAL A 381 -19.64 8.77 14.85
CA VAL A 381 -18.44 7.94 14.97
C VAL A 381 -18.61 6.70 14.13
N HIS A 382 -17.63 6.37 13.30
CA HIS A 382 -17.69 5.20 12.44
C HIS A 382 -16.50 4.28 12.72
N ALA A 383 -16.78 2.98 12.73
CA ALA A 383 -15.79 1.93 12.64
C ALA A 383 -15.12 2.00 11.26
N VAL A 384 -13.79 2.02 11.24
CA VAL A 384 -13.01 2.20 10.02
C VAL A 384 -11.85 1.23 9.94
N ARG A 385 -11.39 1.01 8.70
CA ARG A 385 -10.22 0.20 8.36
C ARG A 385 -9.27 1.01 7.50
N TRP A 386 -7.99 1.01 7.85
CA TRP A 386 -6.90 1.60 7.06
C TRP A 386 -6.04 0.51 6.43
N ILE A 387 -5.72 0.69 5.14
CA ILE A 387 -4.67 -0.06 4.47
C ILE A 387 -3.55 0.91 4.09
N LEU A 388 -2.32 0.57 4.43
CA LEU A 388 -1.16 1.25 3.88
C LEU A 388 -0.99 0.86 2.41
N ALA A 389 -1.48 1.72 1.51
CA ALA A 389 -1.33 1.48 0.08
C ALA A 389 0.02 2.03 -0.40
N THR A 390 0.92 1.14 -0.80
CA THR A 390 2.04 1.51 -1.67
C THR A 390 1.53 1.53 -3.10
N ALA A 391 1.65 2.67 -3.79
CA ALA A 391 1.33 2.72 -5.22
C ALA A 391 2.13 1.64 -5.98
N PRO A 392 1.51 0.89 -6.91
CA PRO A 392 2.23 -0.14 -7.67
C PRO A 392 3.38 0.49 -8.47
N VAL A 393 4.54 -0.15 -8.45
CA VAL A 393 5.70 0.28 -9.23
C VAL A 393 5.46 -0.15 -10.68
N VAL A 394 5.29 0.82 -11.57
CA VAL A 394 5.14 0.59 -13.01
C VAL A 394 6.49 0.75 -13.69
N THR A 395 6.99 -0.33 -14.27
CA THR A 395 8.26 -0.35 -15.00
C THR A 395 7.99 -0.51 -16.49
N LEU A 396 8.65 0.35 -17.29
CA LEU A 396 8.62 0.30 -18.74
C LEU A 396 9.95 -0.29 -19.24
N ALA A 397 9.89 -1.39 -20.00
CA ALA A 397 11.06 -2.05 -20.57
C ALA A 397 10.89 -2.28 -22.09
N ILE A 398 11.99 -2.26 -22.83
CA ILE A 398 11.99 -2.52 -24.28
C ILE A 398 12.82 -3.79 -24.50
N PRO A 399 12.22 -4.98 -24.51
CA PRO A 399 12.95 -6.23 -24.71
C PRO A 399 13.22 -6.46 -26.20
N GLY A 400 14.43 -6.14 -26.66
CA GLY A 400 14.93 -6.56 -27.98
C GLY A 400 14.31 -5.82 -29.17
N TYR A 401 15.17 -5.32 -30.07
CA TYR A 401 14.75 -4.47 -31.18
C TYR A 401 14.39 -5.30 -32.42
N VAL A 402 13.12 -5.30 -32.83
CA VAL A 402 12.69 -5.70 -34.18
C VAL A 402 11.65 -4.68 -34.68
N ALA A 403 12.08 -3.74 -35.52
CA ALA A 403 11.16 -2.90 -36.28
C ALA A 403 10.78 -3.63 -37.57
N THR A 404 9.54 -4.09 -37.69
CA THR A 404 8.99 -4.59 -38.96
C THR A 404 8.28 -3.44 -39.68
N ALA A 405 8.77 -3.06 -40.86
CA ALA A 405 8.08 -2.12 -41.73
C ALA A 405 7.01 -2.87 -42.54
N ASP A 406 5.73 -2.52 -42.34
CA ASP A 406 4.62 -2.90 -43.21
C ASP A 406 4.28 -1.70 -44.12
N PRO A 407 3.82 -1.88 -45.36
CA PRO A 407 3.25 -0.80 -46.19
C PRO A 407 2.20 0.11 -45.49
N ALA A 408 1.59 -0.29 -44.37
CA ALA A 408 0.64 0.50 -43.60
C ALA A 408 1.24 1.37 -42.46
N GLY A 409 2.51 1.20 -42.05
CA GLY A 409 3.09 2.02 -40.97
C GLY A 409 4.26 1.38 -40.19
N VAL A 410 4.73 2.10 -39.17
CA VAL A 410 5.79 1.66 -38.23
C VAL A 410 5.14 1.28 -36.91
N SER A 411 5.41 0.08 -36.40
CA SER A 411 4.98 -0.34 -35.07
C SER A 411 6.17 -0.51 -34.13
N VAL A 412 6.06 0.06 -32.93
CA VAL A 412 7.04 -0.05 -31.85
C VAL A 412 6.39 -0.79 -30.69
N SER A 413 7.00 -1.89 -30.26
CA SER A 413 6.51 -2.69 -29.13
C SER A 413 7.32 -2.40 -27.87
N PHE A 414 6.64 -2.29 -26.74
CA PHE A 414 7.22 -2.12 -25.41
C PHE A 414 6.56 -3.13 -24.46
N THR A 415 7.29 -3.53 -23.42
CA THR A 415 6.76 -4.36 -22.34
C THR A 415 6.55 -3.50 -21.12
N VAL A 416 5.36 -3.56 -20.57
CA VAL A 416 4.99 -2.84 -19.34
C VAL A 416 4.71 -3.86 -18.28
N THR A 417 5.39 -3.72 -17.15
CA THR A 417 5.22 -4.58 -15.99
C THR A 417 4.91 -3.72 -14.80
N ALA A 418 3.83 -4.03 -14.10
CA ALA A 418 3.50 -3.44 -12.82
C ALA A 418 3.71 -4.49 -11.72
N THR A 419 4.18 -4.08 -10.54
CA THR A 419 4.31 -5.01 -9.40
C THR A 419 2.96 -5.53 -8.91
N ARG A 420 1.89 -4.73 -9.05
CA ARG A 420 0.48 -5.09 -8.82
C ARG A 420 -0.45 -4.33 -9.78
N GLY A 421 -1.61 -4.90 -10.08
CA GLY A 421 -2.57 -4.35 -11.03
C GLY A 421 -2.21 -4.59 -12.49
N THR A 422 -3.16 -4.34 -13.38
CA THR A 422 -2.96 -4.45 -14.84
C THR A 422 -2.55 -3.08 -15.39
N PRO A 423 -1.37 -2.94 -16.01
CA PRO A 423 -0.95 -1.66 -16.58
C PRO A 423 -1.79 -1.30 -17.81
N THR A 424 -2.24 -0.05 -17.86
CA THR A 424 -2.88 0.59 -19.01
C THR A 424 -1.97 1.71 -19.52
N CYS A 425 -1.83 1.86 -20.84
CA CYS A 425 -0.96 2.89 -21.42
C CYS A 425 -1.66 3.65 -22.53
N THR A 426 -1.42 4.95 -22.58
CA THR A 426 -1.88 5.87 -23.64
C THR A 426 -0.69 6.58 -24.25
N ALA A 427 -0.71 6.81 -25.56
CA ALA A 427 0.30 7.58 -26.29
C ALA A 427 -0.36 8.80 -26.94
N ASP A 428 0.19 9.99 -26.73
CA ASP A 428 -0.31 11.20 -27.39
C ASP A 428 0.18 11.26 -28.85
N GLY A 429 -0.78 11.38 -29.78
CA GLY A 429 -0.52 11.44 -31.22
C GLY A 429 -0.80 12.83 -31.78
N ASN A 430 0.25 13.59 -32.12
CA ASN A 430 0.13 14.73 -33.03
C ASN A 430 0.94 14.44 -34.31
N PRO A 431 0.29 14.20 -35.47
CA PRO A 431 0.99 14.07 -36.74
C PRO A 431 1.24 15.46 -37.32
N PHE A 432 2.48 15.96 -37.27
CA PHE A 432 2.87 17.14 -38.04
C PHE A 432 3.40 16.67 -39.40
N ILE A 433 2.70 17.03 -40.49
CA ILE A 433 3.16 16.83 -41.86
C ILE A 433 3.83 18.12 -42.33
N SER A 434 5.12 18.05 -42.68
CA SER A 434 5.74 19.06 -43.55
C SER A 434 6.82 18.38 -44.40
N GLY A 435 6.93 18.82 -45.65
CA GLY A 435 7.48 18.03 -46.75
C GLY A 435 8.97 17.69 -46.64
N GLY A 436 9.28 16.43 -46.95
CA GLY A 436 10.50 16.04 -47.66
C GLY A 436 11.78 15.79 -46.87
N ILE A 437 11.83 15.94 -45.55
CA ILE A 437 13.07 15.78 -44.76
C ILE A 437 12.73 15.12 -43.41
N LEU A 438 13.59 14.19 -42.95
CA LEU A 438 13.72 13.66 -41.58
C LEU A 438 12.53 13.98 -40.65
N GLN A 439 11.54 13.09 -40.55
CA GLN A 439 10.42 13.32 -39.64
C GLN A 439 10.84 12.93 -38.22
N ILE A 440 10.86 13.91 -37.31
CA ILE A 440 11.16 13.76 -35.89
C ILE A 440 9.84 13.92 -35.13
N GLY A 441 9.30 12.84 -34.57
CA GLY A 441 8.13 12.90 -33.69
C GLY A 441 8.51 12.51 -32.27
N MET A 442 8.22 13.37 -31.29
CA MET A 442 8.21 12.99 -29.87
C MET A 442 6.81 12.52 -29.49
N HIS A 443 6.72 11.33 -28.91
CA HIS A 443 5.49 10.77 -28.39
C HIS A 443 5.66 10.48 -26.90
N ASP A 444 4.79 11.06 -26.08
CA ASP A 444 4.75 10.73 -24.66
C ASP A 444 3.85 9.51 -24.45
N ILE A 445 4.43 8.47 -23.85
CA ILE A 445 3.73 7.28 -23.38
C ILE A 445 3.51 7.47 -21.90
N VAL A 446 2.25 7.48 -21.50
CA VAL A 446 1.85 7.49 -20.10
C VAL A 446 1.26 6.12 -19.78
N CYS A 447 1.88 5.41 -18.84
CA CYS A 447 1.38 4.15 -18.33
C CYS A 447 0.94 4.32 -16.87
N THR A 448 -0.21 3.76 -16.54
CA THR A 448 -0.74 3.70 -15.19
C THR A 448 -1.07 2.28 -14.82
N ALA A 449 -0.93 1.90 -13.56
CA ALA A 449 -1.47 0.65 -13.04
C ALA A 449 -2.18 0.94 -11.72
N THR A 450 -3.37 0.40 -11.55
CA THR A 450 -4.13 0.55 -10.30
C THR A 450 -4.12 -0.78 -9.58
N ASP A 451 -3.69 -0.80 -8.32
CA ASP A 451 -3.77 -1.99 -7.48
C ASP A 451 -5.24 -2.30 -7.17
N PRO A 452 -5.79 -3.47 -7.58
CA PRO A 452 -7.19 -3.81 -7.35
C PRO A 452 -7.56 -4.01 -5.88
N ALA A 453 -6.58 -4.23 -4.99
CA ALA A 453 -6.82 -4.39 -3.56
C ALA A 453 -6.89 -3.05 -2.81
N THR A 454 -6.24 -2.01 -3.32
CA THR A 454 -6.09 -0.72 -2.60
C THR A 454 -6.60 0.49 -3.36
N GLY A 455 -6.81 0.39 -4.69
CA GLY A 455 -7.17 1.52 -5.54
C GLY A 455 -6.01 2.50 -5.81
N ALA A 456 -4.83 2.29 -5.22
CA ALA A 456 -3.67 3.15 -5.46
C ALA A 456 -3.17 3.00 -6.90
N THR A 457 -2.91 4.14 -7.55
CA THR A 457 -2.49 4.18 -8.95
C THR A 457 -1.04 4.61 -9.08
N GLY A 458 -0.20 3.72 -9.58
CA GLY A 458 1.17 4.03 -10.00
C GLY A 458 1.18 4.61 -11.41
N ARG A 459 2.12 5.52 -11.69
CA ARG A 459 2.27 6.17 -13.00
C ARG A 459 3.73 6.14 -13.45
N ALA A 460 3.96 5.80 -14.71
CA ALA A 460 5.23 5.91 -15.40
C ALA A 460 5.04 6.71 -16.70
N THR A 461 6.01 7.54 -17.04
CA THR A 461 6.02 8.31 -18.29
C THR A 461 7.31 8.03 -19.05
N ALA A 462 7.22 7.86 -20.36
CA ALA A 462 8.38 7.74 -21.24
C ALA A 462 8.15 8.54 -22.52
N SER A 463 9.18 9.24 -22.99
CA SER A 463 9.13 9.92 -24.28
C SER A 463 9.83 9.07 -25.34
N VAL A 464 9.19 8.90 -26.50
CA VAL A 464 9.70 8.12 -27.63
C VAL A 464 9.98 9.05 -28.79
N LEU A 465 11.20 9.01 -29.31
CA LEU A 465 11.61 9.76 -30.49
C LEU A 465 11.63 8.83 -31.72
N VAL A 466 10.90 9.19 -32.78
CA VAL A 466 10.84 8.39 -34.02
C VAL A 466 11.47 9.17 -35.17
N PHE A 467 12.36 8.52 -35.92
CA PHE A 467 12.96 9.06 -37.14
C PHE A 467 12.51 8.26 -38.38
N LEU A 468 12.17 8.96 -39.47
CA LEU A 468 11.91 8.34 -40.78
C LEU A 468 12.96 8.80 -41.78
N LEU A 469 13.74 7.88 -42.34
CA LEU A 469 14.70 8.14 -43.43
C LEU A 469 14.19 7.53 -44.74
N THR A 470 13.80 8.39 -45.69
CA THR A 470 13.54 7.97 -47.07
C THR A 470 14.77 8.19 -47.94
N GLY A 471 15.41 7.12 -48.40
CA GLY A 471 16.45 7.20 -49.43
C GLY A 471 15.82 7.27 -50.82
N ALA A 472 16.15 8.31 -51.61
CA ALA A 472 15.79 8.36 -53.03
C ALA A 472 16.80 7.54 -53.87
N ILE A 473 16.31 6.81 -54.87
CA ILE A 473 17.17 6.13 -55.87
C ILE A 473 17.87 7.23 -56.69
N GLY A 474 19.19 7.10 -56.88
CA GLY A 474 19.98 8.05 -57.67
C GLY A 474 19.47 8.20 -59.11
N PRO A 475 19.73 9.35 -59.77
CA PRO A 475 19.20 9.63 -61.10
C PRO A 475 19.62 8.55 -62.12
N VAL A 476 18.73 8.23 -63.06
CA VAL A 476 19.00 7.32 -64.18
C VAL A 476 20.17 7.87 -64.99
N GLY A 477 21.19 7.05 -65.26
CA GLY A 477 22.37 7.44 -66.01
C GLY A 477 22.04 7.97 -67.41
N PRO A 478 22.88 8.84 -67.99
CA PRO A 478 22.63 9.45 -69.29
C PRO A 478 22.47 8.39 -70.39
N ALA A 479 21.61 8.68 -71.38
CA ALA A 479 21.41 7.81 -72.54
C ALA A 479 22.73 7.64 -73.32
N GLY A 480 23.03 6.41 -73.75
CA GLY A 480 24.25 6.10 -74.51
C GLY A 480 24.35 6.88 -75.84
N PRO A 481 25.56 7.06 -76.38
CA PRO A 481 25.77 7.82 -77.62
C PRO A 481 25.02 7.21 -78.81
N VAL A 482 24.53 8.07 -79.70
CA VAL A 482 23.88 7.66 -80.96
C VAL A 482 24.88 6.87 -81.81
N GLY A 483 24.44 5.72 -82.34
CA GLY A 483 25.29 4.85 -83.17
C GLY A 483 25.82 5.54 -84.44
N PRO A 484 26.94 5.07 -85.00
CA PRO A 484 27.53 5.67 -86.19
C PRO A 484 26.56 5.66 -87.39
N ALA A 485 26.61 6.71 -88.20
CA ALA A 485 25.82 6.80 -89.43
C ALA A 485 26.13 5.60 -90.35
N GLY A 486 25.08 5.03 -90.96
CA GLY A 486 25.24 3.89 -91.87
C GLY A 486 26.16 4.22 -93.06
N PRO A 487 26.78 3.20 -93.68
CA PRO A 487 27.69 3.41 -94.81
C PRO A 487 26.99 4.16 -95.95
N ALA A 488 27.73 5.06 -96.60
CA ALA A 488 27.25 5.77 -97.79
C ALA A 488 26.86 4.75 -98.89
N GLY A 489 25.69 4.96 -99.50
CA GLY A 489 25.21 4.09 -100.58
C GLY A 489 26.19 4.02 -101.76
N PRO A 490 26.18 2.94 -102.55
CA PRO A 490 27.11 2.76 -103.66
C PRO A 490 27.04 3.93 -104.66
N PRO A 491 28.17 4.37 -105.24
CA PRO A 491 28.18 5.41 -106.26
C PRO A 491 27.26 5.04 -107.44
N GLY A 492 26.33 5.92 -107.78
CA GLY A 492 25.43 5.74 -108.93
C GLY A 492 26.22 5.60 -110.23
N ALA A 493 25.74 4.74 -111.13
CA ALA A 493 26.36 4.51 -112.43
C ALA A 493 26.51 5.83 -113.22
N LYS A 494 27.67 6.04 -113.82
CA LYS A 494 27.99 7.23 -114.60
C LYS A 494 27.15 7.27 -115.88
N GLY A 495 26.16 8.16 -115.93
CA GLY A 495 25.38 8.50 -117.11
C GLY A 495 24.30 9.53 -116.79
N ASP A 496 24.41 10.69 -117.45
CA ASP A 496 23.49 11.83 -117.59
C ASP A 496 22.72 12.32 -116.34
N THR A 497 23.17 13.48 -115.85
CA THR A 497 22.56 14.39 -114.85
C THR A 497 21.21 13.96 -114.26
N GLY A 498 21.22 13.43 -113.02
CA GLY A 498 20.00 13.13 -112.27
C GLY A 498 20.24 13.03 -110.76
N ALA A 499 19.49 13.85 -110.00
CA ALA A 499 19.26 13.92 -108.55
C ALA A 499 20.18 13.14 -107.57
N THR A 500 20.72 13.88 -106.59
CA THR A 500 21.33 13.35 -105.35
C THR A 500 20.44 12.24 -104.75
N GLY A 501 20.98 11.03 -104.63
CA GLY A 501 20.27 9.87 -104.10
C GLY A 501 19.77 10.07 -102.65
N ALA A 502 18.63 9.47 -102.34
CA ALA A 502 17.99 9.58 -101.03
C ALA A 502 18.93 9.14 -99.88
N THR A 503 18.98 9.93 -98.81
CA THR A 503 19.64 9.59 -97.55
C THR A 503 19.09 8.26 -97.03
N GLY A 504 19.97 7.28 -96.81
CA GLY A 504 19.58 5.96 -96.30
C GLY A 504 18.86 6.03 -94.95
N ALA A 505 17.99 5.06 -94.69
CA ALA A 505 17.23 4.97 -93.44
C ALA A 505 18.15 4.99 -92.21
N THR A 506 17.77 5.76 -91.19
CA THR A 506 18.42 5.76 -89.87
C THR A 506 18.46 4.32 -89.34
N GLY A 507 19.66 3.85 -88.97
CA GLY A 507 19.83 2.48 -88.44
C GLY A 507 19.01 2.24 -87.17
N PRO A 508 18.73 0.96 -86.82
CA PRO A 508 18.05 0.62 -85.59
C PRO A 508 18.79 1.21 -84.37
N GLN A 509 18.02 1.71 -83.40
CA GLN A 509 18.56 2.18 -82.13
C GLN A 509 19.41 1.07 -81.51
N GLY A 510 20.67 1.39 -81.16
CA GLY A 510 21.59 0.42 -80.55
C GLY A 510 21.01 -0.17 -79.25
N PRO A 511 21.46 -1.36 -78.84
CA PRO A 511 21.05 -1.95 -77.56
C PRO A 511 21.29 -0.96 -76.42
N LYS A 512 20.35 -0.92 -75.48
CA LYS A 512 20.47 -0.16 -74.23
C LYS A 512 21.83 -0.50 -73.61
N GLY A 513 22.67 0.52 -73.40
CA GLY A 513 23.99 0.33 -72.78
C GLY A 513 23.85 -0.36 -71.43
N ASP A 514 24.87 -1.17 -71.09
CA ASP A 514 24.94 -1.83 -69.79
C ASP A 514 24.71 -0.82 -68.66
N THR A 515 24.00 -1.27 -67.64
CA THR A 515 23.89 -0.49 -66.40
C THR A 515 25.31 -0.22 -65.91
N GLY A 516 25.67 1.07 -65.77
CA GLY A 516 26.98 1.45 -65.25
C GLY A 516 27.25 0.74 -63.92
N PRO A 517 28.53 0.64 -63.49
CA PRO A 517 28.81 0.13 -62.16
C PRO A 517 27.91 0.88 -61.18
N PRO A 518 27.29 0.19 -60.20
CA PRO A 518 26.45 0.85 -59.23
C PRO A 518 27.20 2.08 -58.74
N GLY A 519 26.61 3.27 -58.94
CA GLY A 519 27.02 4.42 -58.14
C GLY A 519 26.96 3.99 -56.67
N SER A 520 27.58 4.74 -55.76
CA SER A 520 27.51 4.49 -54.30
C SER A 520 26.09 4.64 -53.70
N GLY A 521 25.05 4.24 -54.43
CA GLY A 521 23.73 3.92 -53.97
C GLY A 521 23.78 2.62 -53.18
N PHE A 522 23.61 2.81 -51.88
CA PHE A 522 23.42 1.76 -50.91
C PHE A 522 22.25 0.85 -51.31
N SER A 523 22.56 -0.40 -51.67
CA SER A 523 21.58 -1.48 -51.70
C SER A 523 21.79 -2.32 -50.44
N THR A 524 20.90 -2.21 -49.46
CA THR A 524 20.85 -3.20 -48.38
C THR A 524 19.78 -4.24 -48.72
N PRO A 525 20.15 -5.50 -48.96
CA PRO A 525 19.29 -6.59 -48.52
C PRO A 525 19.40 -6.58 -47.00
N THR A 526 18.27 -6.37 -46.32
CA THR A 526 18.04 -6.55 -44.88
C THR A 526 19.27 -7.03 -44.08
N GLY A 527 20.02 -6.12 -43.44
CA GLY A 527 21.27 -6.50 -42.75
C GLY A 527 21.95 -5.40 -41.93
N SER A 528 21.79 -5.51 -40.61
CA SER A 528 22.66 -5.08 -39.48
C SER A 528 23.42 -3.73 -39.55
N LEU A 529 22.89 -2.74 -38.84
CA LEU A 529 23.61 -1.53 -38.40
C LEU A 529 24.44 -1.83 -37.12
N LEU A 530 25.61 -1.19 -36.98
CA LEU A 530 26.46 -1.32 -35.79
C LEU A 530 26.77 0.08 -35.21
N TYR A 531 26.47 0.25 -33.93
CA TYR A 531 26.75 1.48 -33.18
C TYR A 531 27.98 1.30 -32.30
N LEU A 532 28.83 2.32 -32.24
CA LEU A 532 29.98 2.36 -31.34
C LEU A 532 30.04 3.69 -30.59
N GLN A 533 30.58 3.63 -29.37
CA GLN A 533 30.89 4.83 -28.59
C GLN A 533 31.90 5.70 -29.33
N HIS A 534 31.73 7.03 -29.27
CA HIS A 534 32.58 7.97 -30.00
C HIS A 534 34.07 7.77 -29.65
N GLY A 535 34.90 7.70 -30.69
CA GLY A 535 36.33 7.42 -30.58
C GLY A 535 36.70 5.93 -30.56
N ALA A 536 35.73 5.01 -30.65
CA ALA A 536 36.02 3.59 -30.84
C ALA A 536 36.60 3.31 -32.25
N PRO A 537 37.51 2.33 -32.41
CA PRO A 537 38.11 2.02 -33.70
C PRO A 537 37.06 1.58 -34.73
N ARG A 538 37.15 2.12 -35.96
CA ARG A 538 36.27 1.78 -37.08
C ARG A 538 36.30 0.26 -37.37
N PRO A 539 35.16 -0.44 -37.36
CA PRO A 539 35.08 -1.85 -37.73
C PRO A 539 35.36 -2.06 -39.22
N ALA A 540 36.11 -3.12 -39.54
CA ALA A 540 36.38 -3.52 -40.92
C ALA A 540 35.08 -3.91 -41.65
N GLY A 541 34.90 -3.42 -42.88
CA GLY A 541 33.71 -3.69 -43.68
C GLY A 541 32.50 -2.81 -43.37
N PHE A 542 32.65 -1.75 -42.56
CA PHE A 542 31.60 -0.76 -42.33
C PHE A 542 32.05 0.66 -42.70
N VAL A 543 31.13 1.50 -43.18
CA VAL A 543 31.32 2.91 -43.57
C VAL A 543 30.72 3.82 -42.50
N TYR A 544 31.48 4.83 -42.08
CA TYR A 544 31.00 5.85 -41.16
C TYR A 544 29.97 6.74 -41.84
N VAL A 545 28.83 6.98 -41.17
CA VAL A 545 27.70 7.72 -41.74
C VAL A 545 27.39 9.00 -40.97
N GLY A 546 27.80 9.10 -39.71
CA GLY A 546 27.67 10.32 -38.93
C GLY A 546 27.80 10.09 -37.43
N SER A 547 27.87 11.19 -36.69
CA SER A 547 27.95 11.22 -35.23
C SER A 547 26.75 11.94 -34.65
N PHE A 548 26.20 11.42 -33.56
CA PHE A 548 25.19 12.09 -32.76
C PHE A 548 25.75 12.44 -31.40
N SER A 549 25.40 13.64 -30.91
CA SER A 549 25.74 14.08 -29.56
C SER A 549 24.51 14.61 -28.84
N GLN A 550 24.34 14.19 -27.59
CA GLN A 550 23.34 14.74 -26.68
C GLN A 550 23.95 14.94 -25.29
N THR A 551 23.69 16.11 -24.71
CA THR A 551 24.01 16.40 -23.32
C THR A 551 22.80 16.07 -22.47
N LEU A 552 22.92 15.07 -21.59
CA LEU A 552 21.83 14.71 -20.68
C LEU A 552 21.82 15.70 -19.50
N PRO A 553 20.66 16.28 -19.14
CA PRO A 553 20.56 17.12 -17.96
C PRO A 553 20.86 16.27 -16.71
N ALA A 554 21.75 16.77 -15.87
CA ALA A 554 22.16 16.06 -14.67
C ALA A 554 21.13 16.25 -13.55
N GLY A 555 20.77 15.16 -12.88
CA GLY A 555 20.34 15.24 -11.48
C GLY A 555 21.53 15.67 -10.58
N PRO A 556 21.58 15.29 -9.30
CA PRO A 556 22.73 15.61 -8.44
C PRO A 556 23.96 14.81 -8.90
N GLY A 557 24.68 15.33 -9.89
CA GLY A 557 25.86 14.73 -10.53
C GLY A 557 26.32 15.58 -11.72
N PRO A 558 27.50 15.32 -12.32
CA PRO A 558 27.94 16.04 -13.52
C PRO A 558 27.16 15.60 -14.77
N ALA A 559 26.90 16.54 -15.68
CA ALA A 559 26.22 16.27 -16.95
C ALA A 559 27.02 15.27 -17.79
N VAL A 560 26.35 14.19 -18.21
CA VAL A 560 26.95 13.18 -19.08
C VAL A 560 26.65 13.56 -20.52
N ARG A 561 27.70 13.77 -21.31
CA ARG A 561 27.61 14.00 -22.76
C ARG A 561 27.79 12.67 -23.46
N LEU A 562 26.75 12.19 -24.13
CA LEU A 562 26.79 10.97 -24.92
C LEU A 562 27.16 11.34 -26.36
N GLU A 563 28.18 10.68 -26.91
CA GLU A 563 28.53 10.77 -28.33
C GLU A 563 28.58 9.37 -28.93
N ILE A 564 27.89 9.17 -30.06
CA ILE A 564 27.76 7.89 -30.75
C ILE A 564 28.11 8.06 -32.22
N ASP A 565 28.99 7.19 -32.71
CA ASP A 565 29.37 7.09 -34.12
C ASP A 565 28.60 5.95 -34.80
N VAL A 566 28.03 6.24 -35.98
CA VAL A 566 27.18 5.31 -36.71
C VAL A 566 27.92 4.75 -37.92
N TYR A 567 27.93 3.42 -38.04
CA TYR A 567 28.58 2.71 -39.13
C TYR A 567 27.60 1.75 -39.85
N VAL A 568 27.69 1.68 -41.18
CA VAL A 568 26.84 0.82 -42.03
C VAL A 568 27.71 -0.17 -42.79
N LYS A 569 27.31 -1.44 -42.85
CA LYS A 569 28.08 -2.49 -43.53
C LYS A 569 28.14 -2.22 -45.05
N GLN A 570 29.33 -2.29 -45.63
CA GLN A 570 29.56 -2.17 -47.08
C GLN A 570 28.86 -3.27 -47.87
#